data_AF-A0A9N9HDJ4-F1
#
_entry.id   AF-A0A9N9HDJ4-F1
#
_cell.length_a   1.000
_cell.length_b   1.000
_cell.length_c   1.000
_cell.angle_alpha   90.00
_cell.angle_beta   90.00
_cell.angle_gamma   90.00
#
_symmetry.space_group_name_H-M   'P 1'
#
loop_
_entity.id
_entity.type
_entity.pdbx_description
1 polymer ?
#
loop_
_entity_poly.entity_id
_entity_poly.type
_entity_poly.pdbx_seq_one_letter_code
_entity_poly.pdbx_strand_id
1 'polypeptide(L)'
;FNTTKGALIRSMLFPKPNEFKFYRDSFRFIRVLALIAVIGFFISAYNFIRMGMNVQLVLVRALDLITIIVPPALPTTMSIGTSFAIHRLNKAGIFCISPLRVNIGGKINVMCFDKTGTLTEDGLDVLGVKYIEPETNKFSKLHTSADELNALQNNGSPINS
;
A
#
# COMPACT_ATOMS: atom_id res chain seq x y z
N PHE A 1 -19.31 25.08 -9.05
CA PHE A 1 -19.08 23.84 -8.26
C PHE A 1 -19.59 23.99 -6.82
N ASN A 2 -20.92 24.11 -6.60
CA ASN A 2 -21.49 24.32 -5.25
C ASN A 2 -22.41 23.17 -4.76
N THR A 3 -22.35 22.01 -5.44
CA THR A 3 -23.11 20.81 -5.05
C THR A 3 -22.20 19.85 -4.27
N THR A 4 -22.77 19.04 -3.39
CA THR A 4 -22.05 18.01 -2.61
C THR A 4 -21.24 17.06 -3.49
N LYS A 5 -21.76 16.66 -4.66
CA LYS A 5 -21.02 15.85 -5.64
C LYS A 5 -19.82 16.61 -6.26
N GLY A 6 -19.98 17.90 -6.56
CA GLY A 6 -18.90 18.73 -7.09
C GLY A 6 -17.78 18.97 -6.09
N ALA A 7 -18.11 19.09 -4.80
CA ALA A 7 -17.11 19.19 -3.73
C ALA A 7 -16.30 17.90 -3.56
N LEU A 8 -16.94 16.72 -3.68
CA LEU A 8 -16.28 15.42 -3.65
C LEU A 8 -15.30 15.23 -4.81
N ILE A 9 -15.74 15.51 -6.05
CA ILE A 9 -14.88 15.41 -7.23
C ILE A 9 -13.66 16.33 -7.12
N ARG A 10 -13.85 17.57 -6.66
CA ARG A 10 -12.74 18.51 -6.42
C ARG A 10 -11.74 17.97 -5.39
N SER A 11 -12.21 17.29 -4.34
CA SER A 11 -11.34 16.72 -3.31
C SER A 11 -10.57 15.47 -3.77
N MET A 12 -11.10 14.72 -4.74
CA MET A 12 -10.40 13.62 -5.41
C MET A 12 -9.36 14.12 -6.43
N LEU A 13 -9.67 15.20 -7.16
CA LEU A 13 -8.77 15.81 -8.16
C LEU A 13 -7.62 16.59 -7.52
N PHE A 14 -7.85 17.21 -6.36
CA PHE A 14 -6.84 17.92 -5.58
C PHE A 14 -6.67 17.27 -4.21
N PRO A 15 -6.15 16.03 -4.16
CA PRO A 15 -5.89 15.37 -2.89
C PRO A 15 -4.80 16.14 -2.15
N LYS A 16 -4.96 16.31 -0.84
CA LYS A 16 -3.87 16.86 -0.01
C LYS A 16 -2.64 15.95 -0.15
N PRO A 17 -1.44 16.51 -0.37
CA PRO A 17 -0.25 15.69 -0.59
C PRO A 17 0.05 14.86 0.67
N ASN A 18 0.21 13.54 0.49
CA ASN A 18 0.55 12.58 1.55
C ASN A 18 2.07 12.65 1.85
N GLU A 19 2.53 13.74 2.46
CA GLU A 19 3.96 14.02 2.70
C GLU A 19 4.48 13.43 4.03
N PHE A 20 3.62 13.00 4.95
CA PHE A 20 3.98 13.02 6.37
C PHE A 20 4.88 11.89 6.92
N LYS A 21 5.05 10.76 6.22
CA LYS A 21 5.88 9.63 6.73
C LYS A 21 7.23 9.51 6.01
N PHE A 22 7.27 9.50 4.69
CA PHE A 22 8.54 9.36 3.95
C PHE A 22 9.43 10.60 4.12
N TYR A 23 8.85 11.79 3.98
CA TYR A 23 9.60 13.03 4.14
C TYR A 23 10.18 13.15 5.56
N ARG A 24 9.41 12.77 6.59
CA ARG A 24 9.87 12.78 7.98
C ARG A 24 11.04 11.82 8.22
N ASP A 25 10.97 10.60 7.68
CA ASP A 25 12.05 9.63 7.76
C ASP A 25 13.30 10.14 7.04
N SER A 26 13.15 10.71 5.84
CA SER A 26 14.25 11.33 5.07
C SER A 26 14.90 12.50 5.81
N PHE A 27 14.12 13.37 6.47
CA PHE A 27 14.67 14.46 7.29
C PHE A 27 15.46 13.96 8.50
N ARG A 28 15.06 12.85 9.11
CA ARG A 28 15.84 12.24 10.19
C ARG A 28 17.16 11.68 9.67
N PHE A 29 17.15 11.03 8.51
CA PHE A 29 18.36 10.54 7.84
C PHE A 29 19.33 11.67 7.48
N ILE A 30 18.83 12.74 6.84
CA ILE A 30 19.63 13.93 6.47
C ILE A 30 20.30 14.58 7.69
N ARG A 31 19.59 14.68 8.82
CA ARG A 31 20.17 15.22 10.07
C ARG A 31 21.34 14.39 10.59
N VAL A 32 21.27 13.06 10.51
CA VAL A 32 22.37 12.18 10.93
C VAL A 32 23.58 12.36 10.00
N LEU A 33 23.36 12.41 8.69
CA LEU A 33 24.42 12.66 7.72
C LEU A 33 25.10 14.02 7.95
N ALA A 34 24.32 15.07 8.19
CA ALA A 34 24.85 16.39 8.47
C ALA A 34 25.75 16.41 9.72
N LEU A 35 25.36 15.70 10.77
CA LEU A 35 26.16 15.61 12.00
C LEU A 35 27.50 14.90 11.76
N ILE A 36 27.51 13.81 10.98
CA ILE A 36 28.74 13.11 10.59
C ILE A 36 29.64 14.03 9.75
N ALA A 37 29.07 14.79 8.81
CA ALA A 37 29.82 15.72 7.98
C ALA A 37 30.47 16.84 8.81
N VAL A 38 29.75 17.39 9.79
CA VAL A 38 30.28 18.41 10.69
C VAL A 38 31.46 17.86 11.50
N ILE A 39 31.36 16.65 12.05
CA ILE A 39 32.46 16.01 12.78
C ILE A 39 33.67 15.79 11.85
N GLY A 40 33.44 15.25 10.65
CA GLY A 40 34.50 15.03 9.65
C GLY A 40 35.20 16.33 9.24
N PHE A 41 34.43 17.41 9.07
CA PHE A 41 34.97 18.73 8.77
C PHE A 41 35.86 19.27 9.90
N PHE A 42 35.43 19.18 11.16
CA PHE A 42 36.23 19.63 12.30
C PHE A 42 37.54 18.85 12.44
N ILE A 43 37.52 17.52 12.28
CA ILE A 43 38.73 16.69 12.30
C ILE A 43 39.67 17.11 11.16
N SER A 44 39.12 17.28 9.95
CA SER A 44 39.91 17.66 8.79
C SER A 44 40.49 19.08 8.90
N ALA A 45 39.74 20.02 9.49
CA ALA A 45 40.19 21.39 9.75
C ALA A 45 41.33 21.44 10.79
N TYR A 46 41.22 20.68 11.88
CA TYR A 46 42.30 20.56 12.86
C TYR A 46 43.58 19.99 12.24
N ASN A 47 43.45 18.95 11.42
CA ASN A 47 44.57 18.37 10.68
C ASN A 47 45.20 19.36 9.69
N PHE A 48 44.38 20.21 9.06
CA PHE A 48 44.86 21.21 8.12
C PHE A 48 45.71 22.31 8.79
N ILE A 49 45.28 22.78 9.97
CA ILE A 49 46.02 23.76 10.78
C ILE A 49 47.36 23.16 11.25
N ARG A 50 47.36 21.88 11.65
CA ARG A 50 48.59 21.18 12.09
C ARG A 50 49.60 20.97 10.96
N MET A 51 49.14 20.74 9.73
CA MET A 51 50.01 20.34 8.62
C MET A 51 50.31 21.46 7.61
N GLY A 52 49.73 22.66 7.76
CA GLY A 52 50.03 23.82 6.89
C GLY A 52 49.76 23.57 5.40
N MET A 53 48.75 22.74 5.10
CA MET A 53 48.59 22.12 3.78
C MET A 53 48.03 23.06 2.71
N ASN A 54 48.11 22.60 1.45
CA ASN A 54 47.67 23.32 0.27
C ASN A 54 46.13 23.23 0.07
N VAL A 55 45.52 24.31 -0.43
CA VAL A 55 44.05 24.50 -0.54
C VAL A 55 43.38 23.42 -1.41
N GLN A 56 44.09 22.90 -2.42
CA GLN A 56 43.59 21.82 -3.28
C GLN A 56 43.23 20.56 -2.51
N LEU A 57 44.00 20.21 -1.47
CA LEU A 57 43.76 19.02 -0.66
C LEU A 57 42.52 19.19 0.24
N VAL A 58 42.24 20.41 0.72
CA VAL A 58 40.97 20.72 1.42
C VAL A 58 39.80 20.46 0.50
N LEU A 59 39.91 20.91 -0.75
CA LEU A 59 38.83 20.86 -1.71
C LEU A 59 38.50 19.41 -2.09
N VAL A 60 39.52 18.58 -2.35
CA VAL A 60 39.33 17.15 -2.60
C VAL A 60 38.72 16.45 -1.38
N ARG A 61 39.16 16.77 -0.16
CA ARG A 61 38.59 16.20 1.07
C ARG A 61 37.15 16.60 1.34
N ALA A 62 36.78 17.84 1.02
CA ALA A 62 35.39 18.30 1.11
C ALA A 62 34.48 17.55 0.12
N LEU A 63 34.95 17.32 -1.10
CA LEU A 63 34.22 16.55 -2.12
C LEU A 63 34.06 15.08 -1.72
N ASP A 64 35.11 14.44 -1.20
CA ASP A 64 35.06 13.07 -0.65
C ASP A 64 34.03 12.94 0.47
N LEU A 65 33.98 13.92 1.36
CA LEU A 65 33.00 13.90 2.45
C LEU A 65 31.58 13.88 1.87
N ILE A 66 31.28 14.75 0.91
CA ILE A 66 29.95 14.83 0.25
C ILE A 66 29.56 13.50 -0.40
N THR A 67 30.48 12.83 -1.11
CA THR A 67 30.19 11.55 -1.76
C THR A 67 30.03 10.40 -0.77
N ILE A 68 30.66 10.46 0.40
CA ILE A 68 30.49 9.49 1.49
C ILE A 68 29.12 9.64 2.18
N ILE A 69 28.68 10.88 2.46
CA ILE A 69 27.36 11.11 3.12
C ILE A 69 26.18 10.88 2.17
N VAL A 70 26.31 11.25 0.89
CA VAL A 70 25.27 10.99 -0.11
C VAL A 70 25.85 10.12 -1.22
N PRO A 71 26.07 8.83 -0.97
CA PRO A 71 26.57 7.94 -1.99
C PRO A 71 25.53 7.87 -3.12
N PRO A 72 25.91 8.10 -4.38
CA PRO A 72 24.99 8.05 -5.52
C PRO A 72 24.33 6.68 -5.68
N ALA A 73 24.91 5.64 -5.07
CA ALA A 73 24.32 4.31 -4.98
C ALA A 73 23.01 4.28 -4.18
N LEU A 74 22.83 5.10 -3.13
CA LEU A 74 21.64 5.03 -2.26
C LEU A 74 20.33 5.34 -2.99
N PRO A 75 20.18 6.50 -3.67
CA PRO A 75 18.97 6.79 -4.45
C PRO A 75 18.73 5.78 -5.58
N THR A 76 19.83 5.30 -6.18
CA THR A 76 19.82 4.32 -7.26
C THR A 76 19.26 2.99 -6.78
N THR A 77 19.76 2.46 -5.66
CA THR A 77 19.27 1.22 -5.04
C THR A 77 17.79 1.34 -4.65
N MET A 78 17.36 2.47 -4.09
CA MET A 78 15.94 2.70 -3.79
C MET A 78 15.07 2.64 -5.04
N SER A 79 15.54 3.26 -6.13
CA SER A 79 14.82 3.30 -7.41
C SER A 79 14.73 1.90 -8.04
N ILE A 80 15.85 1.16 -8.09
CA ILE A 80 15.90 -0.20 -8.61
C ILE A 80 14.99 -1.14 -7.81
N GLY A 81 15.06 -1.08 -6.48
CA GLY A 81 14.21 -1.89 -5.60
C GLY A 81 12.71 -1.61 -5.83
N THR A 82 12.36 -0.34 -5.99
CA THR A 82 10.97 0.07 -6.28
C THR A 82 10.51 -0.41 -7.65
N SER A 83 11.34 -0.27 -8.69
CA SER A 83 11.03 -0.75 -10.04
C SER A 83 10.84 -2.27 -10.08
N PHE A 84 11.67 -3.02 -9.36
CA PHE A 84 11.52 -4.47 -9.25
C PHE A 84 10.21 -4.86 -8.57
N ALA A 85 9.82 -4.16 -7.49
CA ALA A 85 8.56 -4.39 -6.82
C ALA A 85 7.35 -4.11 -7.73
N ILE A 86 7.37 -3.00 -8.48
CA ILE A 86 6.33 -2.65 -9.45
C ILE A 86 6.24 -3.71 -10.55
N HIS A 87 7.38 -4.16 -11.09
CA HIS A 87 7.41 -5.20 -12.12
C HIS A 87 6.74 -6.49 -11.63
N ARG A 88 7.01 -6.89 -10.38
CA ARG A 88 6.36 -8.06 -9.77
C ARG A 88 4.86 -7.86 -9.58
N LEU A 89 4.42 -6.66 -9.18
CA LEU A 89 3.00 -6.33 -9.03
C LEU A 89 2.27 -6.34 -10.39
N ASN A 90 2.90 -5.80 -11.43
CA ASN A 90 2.34 -5.82 -12.79
C ASN A 90 2.15 -7.25 -13.32
N LYS A 91 3.10 -8.17 -13.04
CA LYS A 91 2.93 -9.59 -13.37
C LYS A 91 1.76 -10.26 -12.66
N ALA A 92 1.34 -9.72 -11.51
CA ALA A 92 0.16 -10.18 -10.77
C ALA A 92 -1.14 -9.44 -11.15
N GLY A 93 -1.11 -8.61 -12.21
CA GLY A 93 -2.26 -7.81 -12.64
C GLY A 93 -2.52 -6.54 -11.82
N ILE A 94 -1.59 -6.15 -10.93
CA ILE A 94 -1.72 -4.96 -10.08
C ILE A 94 -0.90 -3.80 -10.66
N PHE A 95 -1.58 -2.81 -11.23
CA PHE A 95 -0.94 -1.65 -11.86
C PHE A 95 -0.71 -0.51 -10.86
N CYS A 96 0.56 -0.17 -10.63
CA CYS A 96 0.95 0.90 -9.70
C CYS A 96 1.11 2.25 -10.42
N ILE A 97 0.27 3.24 -10.08
CA ILE A 97 0.34 4.60 -10.66
C ILE A 97 1.45 5.45 -10.02
N SER A 98 1.81 5.16 -8.76
CA SER A 98 2.79 5.95 -8.00
C SER A 98 3.82 5.03 -7.34
N PRO A 99 5.08 5.03 -7.81
CA PRO A 99 6.15 4.21 -7.25
C PRO A 99 6.40 4.44 -5.75
N LEU A 100 6.32 5.70 -5.30
CA LEU A 100 6.55 6.05 -3.90
C LEU A 100 5.55 5.37 -2.95
N ARG A 101 4.31 5.16 -3.41
CA ARG A 101 3.26 4.51 -2.61
C ARG A 101 3.54 3.02 -2.37
N VAL A 102 4.29 2.36 -3.25
CA VAL A 102 4.69 0.95 -3.08
C VAL A 102 5.55 0.78 -1.82
N ASN A 103 6.50 1.69 -1.59
CA ASN A 103 7.33 1.67 -0.38
C ASN A 103 6.53 1.98 0.90
N ILE A 104 5.50 2.82 0.81
CA ILE A 104 4.59 3.10 1.93
C ILE A 104 3.70 1.88 2.22
N GLY A 105 3.30 1.13 1.19
CA GLY A 105 2.49 -0.08 1.30
C GLY A 105 3.07 -1.13 2.26
N GLY A 106 4.39 -1.28 2.29
CA GLY A 106 5.07 -2.18 3.22
C GLY A 106 5.07 -1.73 4.69
N LYS A 107 4.65 -0.49 4.98
CA LYS A 107 4.58 0.09 6.34
C LYS A 107 3.15 0.24 6.86
N ILE A 108 2.17 -0.37 6.20
CA ILE A 108 0.76 -0.29 6.59
C ILE A 108 0.51 -1.16 7.84
N ASN A 109 -0.23 -0.64 8.81
CA ASN A 109 -0.61 -1.36 10.04
C ASN A 109 -2.10 -1.72 10.11
N VAL A 110 -2.93 -1.07 9.28
CA VAL A 110 -4.39 -1.22 9.28
C VAL A 110 -4.86 -1.23 7.82
N MET A 111 -5.74 -2.17 7.47
CA MET A 111 -6.40 -2.22 6.17
C MET A 111 -7.90 -1.98 6.39
N CYS A 112 -8.46 -1.03 5.64
CA CYS A 112 -9.90 -0.78 5.61
C CYS A 112 -10.44 -1.35 4.30
N PHE A 113 -11.41 -2.25 4.39
CA PHE A 113 -12.10 -2.81 3.23
C PHE A 113 -13.45 -2.11 3.06
N ASP A 114 -13.75 -1.67 1.85
CA ASP A 114 -15.12 -1.32 1.50
C ASP A 114 -15.93 -2.60 1.24
N LYS A 115 -17.25 -2.57 1.44
CA LYS A 115 -18.07 -3.79 1.33
C LYS A 115 -18.47 -4.06 -0.11
N THR A 116 -19.28 -3.18 -0.67
CA THR A 116 -19.89 -3.33 -1.99
C THR A 116 -18.86 -3.07 -3.09
N GLY A 117 -18.73 -3.98 -4.05
CA GLY A 117 -17.74 -3.88 -5.13
C GLY A 117 -16.29 -4.16 -4.72
N THR A 118 -16.03 -4.58 -3.46
CA THR A 118 -14.71 -4.97 -2.97
C THR A 118 -14.73 -6.32 -2.24
N LEU A 119 -15.51 -6.45 -1.15
CA LEU A 119 -15.68 -7.74 -0.46
C LEU A 119 -16.82 -8.57 -1.06
N THR A 120 -17.82 -7.90 -1.61
CA THR A 120 -18.96 -8.52 -2.28
C THR A 120 -19.03 -8.08 -3.72
N GLU A 121 -19.46 -8.98 -4.59
CA GLU A 121 -19.80 -8.63 -5.96
C GLU A 121 -20.99 -7.65 -5.99
N ASP A 122 -21.08 -6.86 -7.06
CA ASP A 122 -22.24 -6.01 -7.31
C ASP A 122 -23.41 -6.87 -7.80
N GLY A 123 -24.14 -7.46 -6.85
CA GLY A 123 -25.28 -8.32 -7.14
C GLY A 123 -25.82 -8.98 -5.88
N LEU A 124 -27.07 -9.42 -5.95
CA LEU A 124 -27.68 -10.28 -4.94
C LEU A 124 -27.97 -11.63 -5.60
N ASP A 125 -27.26 -12.68 -5.18
CA ASP A 125 -27.52 -14.04 -5.65
C ASP A 125 -28.32 -14.82 -4.61
N VAL A 126 -29.31 -15.59 -5.07
CA VAL A 126 -30.16 -16.40 -4.18
C VAL A 126 -29.48 -17.75 -3.96
N LEU A 127 -28.89 -17.93 -2.77
CA LEU A 127 -28.16 -19.14 -2.38
C LEU A 127 -29.05 -20.40 -2.23
N GLY A 128 -30.36 -20.23 -2.05
CA GLY A 128 -31.31 -21.33 -1.91
C GLY A 128 -32.46 -21.02 -0.96
N VAL A 129 -33.33 -22.00 -0.78
CA VAL A 129 -34.53 -21.92 0.07
C VAL A 129 -34.45 -22.94 1.19
N LYS A 130 -34.90 -22.56 2.39
CA LYS A 130 -35.17 -23.47 3.50
C LYS A 130 -36.65 -23.43 3.83
N TYR A 131 -37.27 -24.58 3.92
CA TYR A 131 -38.68 -24.73 4.32
C TYR A 131 -38.76 -25.43 5.68
N ILE A 132 -39.94 -25.50 6.27
CA ILE A 132 -40.17 -26.18 7.56
C ILE A 132 -40.65 -27.59 7.27
N GLU A 133 -39.99 -28.59 7.86
CA GLU A 133 -40.40 -29.99 7.73
C GLU A 133 -41.55 -30.28 8.72
N PRO A 134 -42.76 -30.65 8.25
CA PRO A 134 -43.96 -30.76 9.09
C PRO A 134 -43.84 -31.81 10.21
N GLU A 135 -43.14 -32.91 9.93
CA GLU A 135 -42.94 -34.03 10.85
C GLU A 135 -42.06 -33.66 12.06
N THR A 136 -41.10 -32.73 11.87
CA THR A 136 -40.07 -32.44 12.88
C THR A 136 -40.10 -31.00 13.38
N ASN A 137 -40.92 -30.12 12.78
CA ASN A 137 -40.95 -28.66 13.02
C ASN A 137 -39.56 -28.00 12.95
N LYS A 138 -38.65 -28.58 12.18
CA LYS A 138 -37.28 -28.07 11.98
C LYS A 138 -37.12 -27.49 10.59
N PHE A 139 -36.16 -26.57 10.46
CA PHE A 139 -35.75 -26.07 9.15
C PHE A 139 -35.08 -27.19 8.35
N SER A 140 -35.50 -27.34 7.10
CA SER A 140 -34.88 -28.25 6.15
C SER A 140 -33.46 -27.79 5.79
N LYS A 141 -32.72 -28.67 5.13
CA LYS A 141 -31.41 -28.33 4.58
C LYS A 141 -31.56 -27.24 3.52
N LEU A 142 -30.49 -26.50 3.26
CA LEU A 142 -30.52 -25.48 2.21
C LEU A 142 -30.67 -26.20 0.86
N HIS A 143 -31.77 -25.93 0.15
CA HIS A 143 -32.01 -26.46 -1.18
C HIS A 143 -31.68 -25.40 -2.20
N THR A 144 -30.67 -25.67 -3.03
CA THR A 144 -30.12 -24.72 -4.01
C THR A 144 -30.71 -24.92 -5.41
N SER A 145 -31.31 -26.08 -5.69
CA SER A 145 -31.84 -26.45 -7.01
C SER A 145 -33.34 -26.74 -6.97
N ALA A 146 -34.08 -26.27 -7.97
CA ALA A 146 -35.52 -26.53 -8.11
C ALA A 146 -35.85 -28.02 -8.31
N ASP A 147 -34.92 -28.79 -8.90
CA ASP A 147 -35.09 -30.23 -9.12
C ASP A 147 -35.15 -31.04 -7.81
N GLU A 148 -34.45 -30.60 -6.76
CA GLU A 148 -34.51 -31.24 -5.44
C GLU A 148 -35.85 -30.97 -4.74
N LEU A 149 -36.42 -29.78 -4.92
CA LEU A 149 -37.75 -29.41 -4.42
C LEU A 149 -38.84 -30.23 -5.12
N ASN A 150 -38.74 -30.44 -6.44
CA ASN A 150 -39.68 -31.27 -7.20
C ASN A 150 -39.58 -32.76 -6.85
N ALA A 151 -38.39 -33.28 -6.53
CA ALA A 151 -38.23 -34.67 -6.09
C ALA A 151 -38.87 -34.93 -4.71
N LEU A 152 -38.87 -33.93 -3.82
CA LEU A 152 -39.54 -33.98 -2.52
C LEU A 152 -41.06 -33.86 -2.66
N GLN A 153 -41.56 -33.04 -3.58
CA GLN A 153 -42.99 -32.92 -3.87
C GLN A 153 -43.57 -34.21 -4.50
N ASN A 154 -42.80 -34.93 -5.32
CA ASN A 154 -43.27 -36.15 -6.01
C ASN A 154 -43.21 -37.41 -5.13
N ASN A 155 -42.33 -37.48 -4.13
CA ASN A 155 -42.29 -38.59 -3.16
C ASN A 155 -43.29 -38.45 -1.99
N GLY A 156 -44.04 -37.34 -1.92
CA GLY A 156 -45.20 -37.18 -1.05
C GLY A 156 -46.49 -37.15 -1.86
N SER A 157 -46.98 -38.29 -2.34
CA SER A 157 -48.32 -38.41 -2.93
C SER A 157 -49.32 -38.93 -1.87
N PRO A 158 -50.65 -38.73 -1.98
CA PRO A 158 -51.43 -37.72 -2.73
C PRO A 158 -52.42 -36.97 -1.80
N ILE A 159 -52.67 -35.68 -2.04
CA ILE A 159 -53.90 -35.05 -1.51
C ILE A 159 -54.99 -35.28 -2.56
N ASN A 160 -55.63 -36.46 -2.48
CA ASN A 160 -56.92 -36.71 -3.12
C ASN A 160 -58.03 -36.08 -2.26
N SER A 161 -58.91 -35.32 -2.93
CA SER A 161 -60.30 -34.95 -2.59
C SER A 161 -60.58 -34.33 -1.23
#